data_AF-A0AAJ2H396-F1
#
_entry.id   AF-A0AAJ2H396-F1
#
_cell.length_a   1.000
_cell.length_b   1.000
_cell.length_c   1.000
_cell.angle_alpha   90.00
_cell.angle_beta   90.00
_cell.angle_gamma   90.00
#
_symmetry.space_group_name_H-M   'P 1'
#
loop_
_entity.id
_entity.type
_entity.pdbx_description
1 polymer ?
#
loop_
_entity_poly.entity_id
_entity_poly.type
_entity_poly.pdbx_seq_one_letter_code
_entity_poly.pdbx_strand_id
1 'polypeptide(L)'
;VLTPIVGGMPSVDTGASGNHVIISLAQSCGVRAHRVDAPAVVESPATQAALLRESSVAASRDFARGCDLAFVGIGAFGTGTSQQVLRAMRFTPDELDQIQAVHPVGDVLGRFFDESGTPLGPPSSHRVIALDIEDLSAIPAVIGIAAGTEKTRGVLGAIRSGAFDGLVVDRELAVSLIAAAGSLSSSGGLGTTRTTS
;
A
#
# COMPACT_ATOMS: atom_id res chain seq x y z
N VAL A 1 6.99 1.48 20.94
CA VAL A 1 5.82 2.38 20.80
C VAL A 1 5.14 2.03 19.49
N LEU A 2 3.81 2.11 19.39
CA LEU A 2 3.08 1.82 18.15
C LEU A 2 2.46 3.09 17.58
N THR A 3 2.48 3.24 16.27
CA THR A 3 1.86 4.37 15.57
C THR A 3 1.19 3.89 14.29
N PRO A 4 0.03 4.44 13.92
CA PRO A 4 -0.48 4.32 12.56
C PRO A 4 0.47 5.02 11.57
N ILE A 5 0.57 4.47 10.37
CA ILE A 5 1.33 5.02 9.22
C ILE A 5 0.41 5.54 8.11
N VAL A 6 -0.90 5.41 8.31
CA VAL A 6 -1.98 5.94 7.47
C VAL A 6 -3.10 6.47 8.37
N GLY A 7 -3.81 7.50 7.90
CA GLY A 7 -4.98 8.04 8.59
C GLY A 7 -6.14 7.04 8.71
N GLY A 8 -7.21 7.43 9.40
CA GLY A 8 -8.41 6.60 9.52
C GLY A 8 -9.29 6.65 8.26
N MET A 9 -10.08 5.60 7.99
CA MET A 9 -11.09 5.59 6.93
C MET A 9 -12.45 5.16 7.47
N PRO A 10 -13.30 6.10 7.91
CA PRO A 10 -14.61 5.77 8.47
C PRO A 10 -15.52 4.97 7.51
N SER A 11 -15.36 5.13 6.19
CA SER A 11 -16.15 4.43 5.17
C SER A 11 -15.70 2.99 4.89
N VAL A 12 -14.50 2.63 5.33
CA VAL A 12 -13.87 1.32 5.12
C VAL A 12 -13.75 0.55 6.44
N ASP A 13 -13.68 1.28 7.55
CA ASP A 13 -13.70 0.77 8.91
C ASP A 13 -15.09 0.17 9.23
N THR A 14 -15.42 -1.00 8.67
CA THR A 14 -16.60 -1.81 9.03
C THR A 14 -16.40 -2.52 10.39
N GLY A 15 -15.36 -2.14 11.13
CA GLY A 15 -14.95 -2.61 12.44
C GLY A 15 -14.24 -1.50 13.20
N ALA A 16 -13.20 -1.82 13.97
CA ALA A 16 -12.46 -0.83 14.73
C ALA A 16 -11.55 0.00 13.82
N SER A 17 -11.61 1.33 13.92
CA SER A 17 -10.75 2.23 13.12
C SER A 17 -9.27 1.89 13.25
N GLY A 18 -8.43 2.21 12.26
CA GLY A 18 -6.98 1.96 12.33
C GLY A 18 -6.33 2.45 13.64
N ASN A 19 -6.81 3.57 14.18
CA ASN A 19 -6.43 4.07 15.51
C ASN A 19 -6.83 3.10 16.65
N HIS A 20 -8.02 2.50 16.57
CA HIS A 20 -8.48 1.50 17.55
C HIS A 20 -7.63 0.24 17.51
N VAL A 21 -7.28 -0.29 16.32
CA VAL A 21 -6.40 -1.46 16.19
C VAL A 21 -5.04 -1.21 16.87
N ILE A 22 -4.44 -0.03 16.62
CA ILE A 22 -3.17 0.34 17.24
C ILE A 22 -3.30 0.48 18.76
N ILE A 23 -4.38 1.07 19.27
CA ILE A 23 -4.61 1.21 20.72
C ILE A 23 -4.77 -0.16 21.37
N SER A 24 -5.60 -1.05 20.81
CA SER A 24 -5.80 -2.39 21.35
C SER A 24 -4.50 -3.20 21.35
N LEU A 25 -3.74 -3.16 20.25
CA LEU A 25 -2.45 -3.85 20.17
C LEU A 25 -1.44 -3.28 21.18
N ALA A 26 -1.39 -1.96 21.32
CA ALA A 26 -0.49 -1.31 22.27
C ALA A 26 -0.80 -1.73 23.72
N GLN A 27 -2.09 -1.82 24.06
CA GLN A 27 -2.55 -2.32 25.37
C GLN A 27 -2.12 -3.77 25.59
N SER A 28 -2.33 -4.66 24.62
CA SER A 28 -1.92 -6.07 24.73
C SER A 28 -0.40 -6.24 24.83
N CYS A 29 0.39 -5.35 24.23
CA CYS A 29 1.84 -5.38 24.29
C CYS A 29 2.44 -4.59 25.46
N GLY A 30 1.63 -3.87 26.25
CA GLY A 30 2.12 -3.01 27.35
C GLY A 30 2.96 -1.82 26.88
N VAL A 31 2.69 -1.30 25.66
CA VAL A 31 3.42 -0.18 25.07
C VAL A 31 2.52 1.04 24.84
N ARG A 32 3.11 2.20 24.58
CA ARG A 32 2.36 3.42 24.21
C ARG A 32 1.89 3.37 22.76
N ALA A 33 0.73 3.96 22.49
CA ALA A 33 0.19 4.20 21.16
C ALA A 33 0.24 5.71 20.82
N HIS A 34 0.59 6.03 19.58
CA HIS A 34 0.30 7.32 18.95
C HIS A 34 -1.01 7.24 18.18
N ARG A 35 -1.57 8.42 17.88
CA ARG A 35 -2.77 8.58 17.06
C ARG A 35 -2.46 9.47 15.87
N VAL A 36 -3.06 9.16 14.74
CA VAL A 36 -3.06 10.05 13.57
C VAL A 36 -4.45 10.67 13.46
N ASP A 37 -4.50 12.00 13.55
CA ASP A 37 -5.73 12.80 13.48
C ASP A 37 -5.92 13.37 12.06
N ALA A 38 -5.97 12.46 11.09
CA ALA A 38 -6.22 12.78 9.69
C ALA A 38 -7.02 11.65 9.01
N PRO A 39 -7.85 11.98 8.01
CA PRO A 39 -8.42 10.95 7.14
C PRO A 39 -7.31 10.32 6.28
N ALA A 40 -7.40 9.04 5.93
CA ALA A 40 -6.44 8.42 5.01
C ALA A 40 -6.61 8.93 3.58
N VAL A 41 -7.86 9.21 3.20
CA VAL A 41 -8.22 9.65 1.85
C VAL A 41 -9.13 10.86 1.92
N VAL A 42 -9.01 11.73 0.93
CA VAL A 42 -9.84 12.92 0.77
C VAL A 42 -10.34 13.00 -0.66
N GLU A 43 -11.34 13.84 -0.90
CA GLU A 43 -12.00 13.96 -2.21
C GLU A 43 -11.33 14.99 -3.15
N SER A 44 -10.50 15.90 -2.62
CA SER A 44 -9.92 16.99 -3.41
C SER A 44 -8.41 17.16 -3.21
N PRO A 45 -7.66 17.60 -4.25
CA PRO A 45 -6.23 17.84 -4.14
C PRO A 45 -5.92 18.98 -3.16
N ALA A 46 -6.77 20.01 -3.15
CA ALA A 46 -6.61 21.18 -2.29
C ALA A 46 -6.74 20.80 -0.80
N THR A 47 -7.70 19.93 -0.46
CA THR A 47 -7.86 19.40 0.90
C THR A 47 -6.66 18.58 1.32
N GLN A 48 -6.15 17.71 0.43
CA GLN A 48 -4.95 16.91 0.69
C GLN A 48 -3.76 17.81 1.00
N ALA A 49 -3.51 18.80 0.15
CA ALA A 49 -2.41 19.74 0.30
C ALA A 49 -2.54 20.63 1.54
N ALA A 50 -3.77 20.96 1.97
CA ALA A 50 -4.02 21.67 3.21
C ALA A 50 -3.70 20.81 4.44
N LEU A 51 -4.24 19.60 4.50
CA LEU A 51 -4.03 18.69 5.62
C LEU A 51 -2.56 18.27 5.76
N LEU A 52 -1.84 18.06 4.66
CA LEU A 52 -0.41 17.75 4.72
C LEU A 52 0.45 18.89 5.29
N ARG A 53 -0.05 20.13 5.30
CA ARG A 53 0.63 21.29 5.89
C ARG A 53 0.24 21.54 7.35
N GLU A 54 -0.81 20.91 7.84
CA GLU A 54 -1.18 21.00 9.25
C GLU A 54 -0.09 20.37 10.12
N SER A 55 0.36 21.09 11.13
CA SER A 55 1.51 20.69 11.94
C SER A 55 1.31 19.35 12.63
N SER A 56 0.07 19.04 13.03
CA SER A 56 -0.29 17.75 13.64
C SER A 56 -0.10 16.59 12.66
N VAL A 57 -0.57 16.74 11.42
CA VAL A 57 -0.47 15.71 10.38
C VAL A 57 0.98 15.52 9.94
N ALA A 58 1.71 16.64 9.73
CA ALA A 58 3.13 16.60 9.41
C ALA A 58 3.93 15.87 10.50
N ALA A 59 3.74 16.24 11.77
CA ALA A 59 4.43 15.61 12.90
C ALA A 59 4.10 14.11 13.02
N SER A 60 2.85 13.71 12.79
CA SER A 60 2.46 12.29 12.76
C SER A 60 3.17 11.52 11.65
N ARG A 61 3.31 12.10 10.45
CA ARG A 61 4.02 11.47 9.32
C ARG A 61 5.52 11.38 9.60
N ASP A 62 6.13 12.44 10.11
CA ASP A 62 7.55 12.44 10.47
C ASP A 62 7.85 11.40 11.55
N PHE A 63 6.96 11.25 12.54
CA PHE A 63 7.07 10.19 13.54
C PHE A 63 6.97 8.79 12.91
N ALA A 64 6.02 8.59 12.00
CA ALA A 64 5.84 7.32 11.29
C ALA A 64 7.05 6.95 10.39
N ARG A 65 7.76 7.94 9.82
CA ARG A 65 8.99 7.73 9.04
C ARG A 65 10.15 7.20 9.88
N GLY A 66 10.15 7.47 11.19
CA GLY A 66 11.18 7.01 12.12
C GLY A 66 10.95 5.62 12.70
N CYS A 67 9.98 4.86 12.19
CA CYS A 67 9.71 3.51 12.67
C CYS A 67 10.84 2.53 12.29
N ASP A 68 11.14 1.59 13.18
CA ASP A 68 12.11 0.51 12.91
C ASP A 68 11.48 -0.68 12.16
N LEU A 69 10.16 -0.87 12.30
CA LEU A 69 9.40 -1.98 11.74
C LEU A 69 8.00 -1.52 11.36
N ALA A 70 7.58 -1.82 10.13
CA ALA A 70 6.23 -1.56 9.63
C ALA A 70 5.51 -2.85 9.25
N PHE A 71 4.24 -2.94 9.63
CA PHE A 71 3.30 -3.94 9.12
C PHE A 71 2.27 -3.25 8.24
N VAL A 72 2.17 -3.67 6.98
CA VAL A 72 1.31 -3.04 5.97
C VAL A 72 0.44 -4.06 5.27
N GLY A 73 -0.85 -3.76 5.14
CA GLY A 73 -1.74 -4.55 4.30
C GLY A 73 -1.48 -4.28 2.82
N ILE A 74 -1.51 -5.33 2.01
CA ILE A 74 -1.46 -5.20 0.54
C ILE A 74 -2.86 -5.47 -0.02
N GLY A 75 -3.34 -4.50 -0.78
CA GLY A 75 -4.63 -4.49 -1.45
C GLY A 75 -4.57 -5.00 -2.89
N ALA A 76 -5.74 -5.16 -3.51
CA ALA A 76 -5.90 -5.54 -4.90
C ALA A 76 -6.84 -4.55 -5.59
N PHE A 77 -6.41 -4.01 -6.73
CA PHE A 77 -7.18 -2.96 -7.37
C PHE A 77 -8.59 -3.43 -7.75
N GLY A 78 -9.60 -2.61 -7.46
CA GLY A 78 -10.98 -2.84 -7.88
C GLY A 78 -11.74 -3.92 -7.08
N THR A 79 -11.16 -4.51 -6.04
CA THR A 79 -11.82 -5.53 -5.21
C THR A 79 -11.73 -5.19 -3.72
N GLY A 80 -12.60 -5.82 -2.92
CA GLY A 80 -12.60 -5.72 -1.45
C GLY A 80 -12.49 -4.29 -0.91
N THR A 81 -11.64 -4.11 0.09
CA THR A 81 -11.35 -2.83 0.73
C THR A 81 -10.79 -1.79 -0.23
N SER A 82 -9.90 -2.19 -1.15
CA SER A 82 -9.32 -1.29 -2.15
C SER A 82 -10.37 -0.64 -3.05
N GLN A 83 -11.46 -1.35 -3.37
CA GLN A 83 -12.60 -0.76 -4.08
C GLN A 83 -13.31 0.32 -3.24
N GLN A 84 -13.40 0.14 -1.93
CA GLN A 84 -13.99 1.13 -1.03
C GLN A 84 -13.09 2.38 -0.92
N VAL A 85 -11.76 2.20 -0.92
CA VAL A 85 -10.78 3.30 -1.00
C VAL A 85 -10.99 4.12 -2.27
N LEU A 86 -11.07 3.47 -3.44
CA LEU A 86 -11.34 4.16 -4.72
C LEU A 86 -12.64 4.97 -4.68
N ARG A 87 -13.70 4.41 -4.12
CA ARG A 87 -14.99 5.10 -3.99
C ARG A 87 -14.92 6.31 -3.07
N ALA A 88 -14.15 6.22 -1.98
CA ALA A 88 -13.99 7.31 -1.02
C ALA A 88 -13.18 8.50 -1.59
N MET A 89 -12.33 8.27 -2.60
CA MET A 89 -11.59 9.33 -3.29
C MET A 89 -12.47 10.20 -4.23
N ARG A 90 -13.68 9.73 -4.55
CA ARG A 90 -14.70 10.46 -5.36
C ARG A 90 -14.17 11.00 -6.69
N PHE A 91 -13.42 10.19 -7.41
CA PHE A 91 -12.98 10.54 -8.75
C PHE A 91 -14.15 10.79 -9.69
N THR A 92 -13.96 11.78 -10.56
CA THR A 92 -14.79 11.96 -11.75
C THR A 92 -14.62 10.78 -12.71
N PRO A 93 -15.55 10.56 -13.66
CA PRO A 93 -15.39 9.52 -14.68
C PRO A 93 -14.07 9.64 -15.45
N ASP A 94 -13.68 10.85 -15.86
CA ASP A 94 -12.43 11.10 -16.59
C ASP A 94 -11.19 10.77 -15.75
N GLU A 95 -11.19 11.12 -14.45
CA GLU A 95 -10.11 10.76 -13.52
C GLU A 95 -10.03 9.23 -13.33
N LEU A 96 -11.17 8.55 -13.25
CA LEU A 96 -11.22 7.09 -13.12
C LEU A 96 -10.68 6.40 -14.38
N ASP A 97 -11.05 6.90 -15.57
CA ASP A 97 -10.54 6.39 -16.85
C ASP A 97 -9.02 6.55 -16.94
N GLN A 98 -8.48 7.69 -16.50
CA GLN A 98 -7.02 7.90 -16.40
C GLN A 98 -6.34 6.90 -15.47
N ILE A 99 -6.93 6.65 -14.29
CA ILE A 99 -6.41 5.67 -13.33
C ILE A 99 -6.46 4.26 -13.92
N GLN A 100 -7.53 3.89 -14.62
CA GLN A 100 -7.68 2.56 -15.20
C GLN A 100 -6.74 2.33 -16.40
N ALA A 101 -6.44 3.39 -17.17
CA ALA A 101 -5.56 3.33 -18.34
C ALA A 101 -4.13 2.89 -18.02
N VAL A 102 -3.67 3.07 -16.77
CA VAL A 102 -2.34 2.63 -16.31
C VAL A 102 -2.36 1.24 -15.66
N HIS A 103 -3.47 0.52 -15.77
CA HIS A 103 -3.62 -0.87 -15.34
C HIS A 103 -3.14 -1.15 -13.90
N PRO A 104 -3.66 -0.42 -12.89
CA PRO A 104 -3.29 -0.61 -11.50
C PRO A 104 -3.62 -2.03 -11.04
N VAL A 105 -2.79 -2.58 -10.16
CA VAL A 105 -2.91 -3.97 -9.70
C VAL A 105 -3.13 -4.10 -8.21
N GLY A 106 -2.73 -3.10 -7.43
CA GLY A 106 -2.88 -3.12 -5.99
C GLY A 106 -2.68 -1.75 -5.37
N ASP A 107 -2.81 -1.70 -4.06
CA ASP A 107 -2.48 -0.54 -3.25
C ASP A 107 -1.82 -0.94 -1.94
N VAL A 108 -1.04 -0.01 -1.40
CA VAL A 108 -0.47 -0.06 -0.06
C VAL A 108 -0.72 1.31 0.56
N LEU A 109 -1.27 1.33 1.78
CA LEU A 109 -1.70 2.57 2.45
C LEU A 109 -2.70 3.41 1.62
N GLY A 110 -3.49 2.77 0.74
CA GLY A 110 -4.39 3.47 -0.19
C GLY A 110 -3.71 4.13 -1.38
N ARG A 111 -2.40 3.95 -1.56
CA ARG A 111 -1.63 4.39 -2.73
C ARG A 111 -1.57 3.26 -3.75
N PHE A 112 -2.19 3.48 -4.90
CA PHE A 112 -2.22 2.50 -5.97
C PHE A 112 -0.90 2.45 -6.73
N PHE A 113 -0.57 1.29 -7.28
CA PHE A 113 0.61 1.06 -8.13
C PHE A 113 0.29 0.10 -9.29
N ASP A 114 1.12 0.15 -10.32
CA ASP A 114 1.02 -0.71 -11.50
C ASP A 114 1.77 -2.06 -11.35
N GLU A 115 1.80 -2.87 -12.41
CA GLU A 115 2.48 -4.18 -12.38
C GLU A 115 3.99 -4.10 -12.13
N SER A 116 4.63 -2.98 -12.41
CA SER A 116 6.05 -2.76 -12.13
C SER A 116 6.31 -2.39 -10.67
N GLY A 117 5.26 -2.15 -9.89
CA GLY A 117 5.38 -1.61 -8.54
C GLY A 117 5.57 -0.09 -8.51
N THR A 118 5.40 0.59 -9.65
CA THR A 118 5.52 2.05 -9.73
C THR A 118 4.25 2.70 -9.19
N PRO A 119 4.34 3.64 -8.23
CA PRO A 119 3.19 4.36 -7.71
C PRO A 119 2.45 5.13 -8.81
N LEU A 120 1.11 5.11 -8.74
CA LEU A 120 0.28 5.96 -9.58
C LEU A 120 0.42 7.43 -9.16
N GLY A 121 0.63 8.30 -10.15
CA GLY A 121 0.63 9.74 -9.97
C GLY A 121 -0.78 10.34 -9.78
N PRO A 122 -0.93 11.66 -9.99
CA PRO A 122 -2.23 12.31 -10.02
C PRO A 122 -3.13 11.71 -11.12
N PRO A 123 -4.45 11.62 -10.88
CA PRO A 123 -5.18 12.21 -9.76
C PRO A 123 -5.11 11.39 -8.44
N SER A 124 -4.65 10.15 -8.49
CA SER A 124 -4.68 9.22 -7.35
C SER A 124 -3.82 9.66 -6.16
N SER A 125 -2.55 9.99 -6.40
CA SER A 125 -1.63 10.38 -5.33
C SER A 125 -2.05 11.64 -4.57
N HIS A 126 -2.83 12.53 -5.21
CA HIS A 126 -3.37 13.75 -4.63
C HIS A 126 -4.64 13.56 -3.79
N ARG A 127 -5.00 12.31 -3.49
CA ARG A 127 -6.15 11.97 -2.64
C ARG A 127 -5.76 11.23 -1.36
N VAL A 128 -4.47 10.95 -1.14
CA VAL A 128 -3.99 10.13 -0.03
C VAL A 128 -3.22 10.96 0.99
N ILE A 129 -3.44 10.67 2.27
CA ILE A 129 -2.70 11.19 3.43
C ILE A 129 -2.10 9.98 4.16
N ALA A 130 -0.90 9.61 3.70
CA ALA A 130 -0.11 8.51 4.23
C ALA A 130 1.37 8.75 3.90
N LEU A 131 2.24 7.88 4.42
CA LEU A 131 3.59 7.73 3.90
C LEU A 131 3.57 7.36 2.40
N ASP A 132 4.60 7.79 1.67
CA ASP A 132 4.83 7.36 0.28
C ASP A 132 5.58 6.02 0.25
N ILE A 133 5.70 5.37 -0.92
CA ILE A 133 6.37 4.06 -0.99
C ILE A 133 7.88 4.18 -0.73
N GLU A 134 8.44 5.34 -1.07
CA GLU A 134 9.83 5.72 -0.80
C GLU A 134 10.07 5.89 0.70
N ASP A 135 9.08 6.43 1.43
CA ASP A 135 9.13 6.51 2.89
C ASP A 135 9.12 5.10 3.50
N LEU A 136 8.30 4.18 2.98
CA LEU A 136 8.30 2.78 3.42
C LEU A 136 9.65 2.10 3.15
N SER A 137 10.23 2.33 1.98
CA SER A 137 11.52 1.73 1.59
C SER A 137 12.69 2.20 2.48
N ALA A 138 12.53 3.30 3.20
CA ALA A 138 13.53 3.79 4.15
C ALA A 138 13.41 3.18 5.56
N ILE A 139 12.31 2.49 5.86
CA ILE A 139 12.09 1.82 7.15
C ILE A 139 12.98 0.57 7.21
N PRO A 140 13.69 0.30 8.32
CA PRO A 140 14.62 -0.84 8.40
C PRO A 140 14.02 -2.22 8.15
N ALA A 141 12.71 -2.40 8.40
CA ALA A 141 11.99 -3.62 8.11
C ALA A 141 10.52 -3.35 7.76
N VAL A 142 10.08 -3.79 6.58
CA VAL A 142 8.69 -3.68 6.12
C VAL A 142 8.12 -5.06 5.82
N ILE A 143 7.05 -5.41 6.55
CA ILE A 143 6.35 -6.69 6.44
C ILE A 143 4.97 -6.49 5.80
N GLY A 144 4.80 -7.02 4.59
CA GLY A 144 3.54 -7.00 3.87
C GLY A 144 2.62 -8.14 4.29
N ILE A 145 1.34 -7.86 4.44
CA ILE A 145 0.32 -8.84 4.85
C ILE A 145 -0.78 -8.89 3.79
N ALA A 146 -1.06 -10.09 3.28
CA ALA A 146 -2.14 -10.32 2.32
C ALA A 146 -2.71 -11.73 2.44
N ALA A 147 -3.96 -11.91 2.04
CA ALA A 147 -4.63 -13.21 1.98
C ALA A 147 -5.60 -13.18 0.80
N GLY A 148 -5.82 -14.33 0.15
CA GLY A 148 -6.66 -14.47 -1.02
C GLY A 148 -5.90 -14.38 -2.35
N THR A 149 -6.17 -15.34 -3.23
CA THR A 149 -5.52 -15.46 -4.56
C THR A 149 -5.84 -14.29 -5.50
N GLU A 150 -6.94 -13.58 -5.29
CA GLU A 150 -7.30 -12.37 -6.02
C GLU A 150 -6.27 -11.24 -5.84
N LYS A 151 -5.45 -11.31 -4.78
CA LYS A 151 -4.38 -10.34 -4.50
C LYS A 151 -3.05 -10.65 -5.18
N THR A 152 -2.95 -11.75 -5.94
CA THR A 152 -1.68 -12.19 -6.55
C THR A 152 -0.98 -11.07 -7.34
N ARG A 153 -1.70 -10.37 -8.22
CA ARG A 153 -1.11 -9.27 -9.01
C ARG A 153 -0.69 -8.08 -8.15
N GLY A 154 -1.51 -7.71 -7.16
CA GLY A 154 -1.19 -6.64 -6.21
C GLY A 154 0.06 -6.95 -5.38
N VAL A 155 0.18 -8.18 -4.87
CA VAL A 155 1.36 -8.60 -4.10
C VAL A 155 2.61 -8.68 -4.97
N LEU A 156 2.51 -9.16 -6.22
CA LEU A 156 3.65 -9.12 -7.14
C LEU A 156 4.12 -7.69 -7.46
N GLY A 157 3.18 -6.76 -7.69
CA GLY A 157 3.51 -5.34 -7.87
C GLY A 157 4.17 -4.76 -6.61
N ALA A 158 3.64 -5.06 -5.42
CA ALA A 158 4.22 -4.62 -4.16
C ALA A 158 5.65 -5.15 -3.96
N ILE A 159 5.92 -6.43 -4.25
CA ILE A 159 7.29 -6.99 -4.22
C ILE A 159 8.21 -6.24 -5.18
N ARG A 160 7.75 -5.97 -6.41
CA ARG A 160 8.54 -5.30 -7.45
C ARG A 160 8.88 -3.85 -7.12
N SER A 161 8.09 -3.20 -6.26
CA SER A 161 8.42 -1.86 -5.76
C SER A 161 9.73 -1.80 -4.98
N GLY A 162 10.19 -2.94 -4.43
CA GLY A 162 11.39 -3.01 -3.60
C GLY A 162 11.22 -2.52 -2.16
N ALA A 163 10.00 -2.13 -1.76
CA ALA A 163 9.74 -1.55 -0.44
C ALA A 163 9.49 -2.57 0.69
N PHE A 164 9.63 -3.88 0.43
CA PHE A 164 9.22 -4.95 1.35
C PHE A 164 10.36 -5.92 1.64
N ASP A 165 10.62 -6.17 2.92
CA ASP A 165 11.63 -7.12 3.40
C ASP A 165 11.04 -8.50 3.71
N GLY A 166 9.73 -8.58 3.92
CA GLY A 166 9.06 -9.84 4.23
C GLY A 166 7.56 -9.81 3.89
N LEU A 167 6.99 -11.02 3.79
CA LEU A 167 5.57 -11.22 3.52
C LEU A 167 4.96 -12.25 4.46
N VAL A 168 3.75 -11.96 4.92
CA VAL A 168 2.86 -12.90 5.59
C VAL A 168 1.65 -13.11 4.67
N VAL A 169 1.53 -14.32 4.13
CA VAL A 169 0.46 -14.70 3.20
C VAL A 169 -0.17 -16.04 3.57
N ASP A 170 -1.42 -16.26 3.15
CA ASP A 170 -2.03 -17.59 3.23
C ASP A 170 -1.41 -18.57 2.22
N ARG A 171 -1.72 -19.85 2.40
CA ARG A 171 -1.09 -20.92 1.60
C ARG A 171 -1.46 -20.80 0.13
N GLU A 172 -2.73 -20.51 -0.16
CA GLU A 172 -3.26 -20.40 -1.51
C GLU A 172 -2.58 -19.28 -2.29
N LEU A 173 -2.46 -18.09 -1.68
CA LEU A 173 -1.75 -16.95 -2.27
C LEU A 173 -0.25 -17.26 -2.44
N ALA A 174 0.40 -17.90 -1.47
CA ALA A 174 1.81 -18.30 -1.60
C ALA A 174 2.02 -19.21 -2.82
N VAL A 175 1.15 -20.19 -3.03
CA VAL A 175 1.20 -21.08 -4.21
C VAL A 175 1.00 -20.30 -5.51
N SER A 176 0.02 -19.39 -5.56
CA SER A 176 -0.21 -18.53 -6.72
C SER A 176 0.98 -17.64 -7.05
N LEU A 177 1.66 -17.08 -6.04
CA LEU A 177 2.85 -16.25 -6.21
C LEU A 177 4.02 -17.06 -6.80
N ILE A 178 4.26 -18.26 -6.28
CA ILE A 178 5.33 -19.14 -6.78
C ILE A 178 5.07 -19.54 -8.24
N ALA A 179 3.82 -19.90 -8.57
CA ALA A 179 3.45 -20.26 -9.94
C ALA A 179 3.65 -19.08 -10.91
N ALA A 180 3.29 -17.86 -10.51
CA ALA A 180 3.47 -16.66 -11.31
C ALA A 180 4.95 -16.26 -11.46
N ALA A 181 5.79 -16.53 -10.46
CA ALA A 181 7.23 -16.33 -10.58
C ALA A 181 7.89 -17.33 -11.54
N GLY A 182 7.43 -18.59 -11.54
CA GLY A 182 7.95 -19.64 -12.41
C GLY A 182 7.67 -19.44 -13.91
N SER A 183 6.58 -18.76 -14.28
CA SER A 183 6.25 -18.46 -15.68
C SER A 183 7.08 -17.31 -16.28
N LEU A 184 7.68 -16.45 -15.44
CA LEU A 184 8.58 -15.38 -15.87
C LEU A 184 9.98 -15.91 -16.23
N SER A 185 10.42 -16.99 -15.59
CA SER A 185 11.72 -17.61 -15.84
C SER A 185 11.78 -18.40 -17.16
N SER A 186 10.64 -18.84 -17.70
CA SER A 186 10.57 -19.63 -18.93
C SER A 186 10.43 -18.81 -20.22
N SER A 187 10.23 -17.49 -20.12
CA SER A 187 10.11 -16.57 -21.26
C SER A 187 11.42 -15.81 -21.59
N GLY A 188 12.49 -16.03 -20.82
CA GLY A 188 13.76 -15.28 -20.91
C GLY A 188 14.98 -16.04 -21.45
N GLY A 189 14.85 -17.13 -22.20
CA GLY A 189 16.03 -17.92 -22.60
C GLY A 189 15.93 -18.65 -23.94
N LEU A 190 16.52 -18.07 -24.99
CA LEU A 190 17.28 -18.74 -26.06
C LEU A 190 18.09 -17.70 -26.86
N GLY A 191 19.04 -17.04 -26.17
CA GLY A 191 20.15 -16.35 -26.79
C GLY A 191 21.32 -17.32 -26.95
N THR A 192 21.56 -17.75 -28.18
CA THR A 192 22.59 -18.74 -28.56
C THR A 192 24.00 -18.30 -28.13
N THR A 193 24.66 -19.11 -27.31
CA THR A 193 26.11 -19.05 -27.09
C THR A 193 26.83 -19.43 -28.39
N ARG A 194 27.51 -18.46 -29.03
CA ARG A 194 28.53 -18.74 -30.05
C ARG A 194 29.77 -19.26 -29.35
N THR A 195 30.03 -20.55 -29.52
CA THR A 195 31.38 -21.11 -29.43
C THR A 195 32.22 -20.55 -30.58
N THR A 196 33.40 -20.02 -30.26
CA THR A 196 34.49 -19.86 -31.22
C THR A 196 35.73 -20.51 -30.64
N SER A 197 36.26 -21.45 -31.44
CA SER A 197 37.56 -22.10 -31.34
C SER A 197 38.72 -21.12 -31.42
#